data_AF-A0A946G0M2-F1
#
_entry.id   AF-A0A946G0M2-F1
#
_cell.length_a   1.000
_cell.length_b   1.000
_cell.length_c   1.000
_cell.angle_alpha   90.00
_cell.angle_beta   90.00
_cell.angle_gamma   90.00
#
_symmetry.space_group_name_H-M   'P 1'
#
loop_
_entity.id
_entity.type
_entity.pdbx_description
1 polymer ?
#
loop_
_entity_poly.entity_id
_entity_poly.type
_entity_poly.pdbx_seq_one_letter_code
_entity_poly.pdbx_strand_id
1 'polypeptide(L)' 'MTDQKEKYGIMDWIGSVIGIIVAGFIIFILIWPLIDPTPDKSSSLKENIQKATGK' A
#
# COMPACT_ATOMS: atom_id res chain seq x y z
N MET A 1 -39.18 1.00 13.67
CA MET A 1 -38.01 0.57 14.49
C MET A 1 -37.23 -0.58 13.86
N THR A 2 -37.78 -1.31 12.88
CA THR A 2 -37.13 -2.42 12.16
C THR A 2 -36.08 -1.97 11.13
N ASP A 3 -36.36 -0.89 10.40
CA ASP A 3 -35.52 -0.36 9.29
C ASP A 3 -34.10 0.06 9.72
N GLN A 4 -33.96 0.59 10.94
CA GLN A 4 -32.65 1.04 11.45
C GLN A 4 -31.72 -0.12 11.81
N LYS A 5 -32.28 -1.27 12.21
CA LYS A 5 -31.51 -2.46 12.60
C LYS A 5 -30.88 -3.13 11.38
N GLU A 6 -31.61 -3.16 10.26
CA GLU A 6 -31.11 -3.68 8.99
C GLU A 6 -30.04 -2.76 8.37
N LYS A 7 -30.24 -1.43 8.41
CA LYS A 7 -29.22 -0.47 7.96
C LYS A 7 -27.92 -0.59 8.77
N TYR A 8 -28.00 -0.72 10.08
CA TYR A 8 -26.81 -0.93 10.92
C TYR A 8 -26.09 -2.23 10.58
N GLY A 9 -26.83 -3.32 10.34
CA GLY A 9 -26.24 -4.60 9.92
C GLY A 9 -25.54 -4.54 8.56
N ILE A 10 -26.11 -3.79 7.60
CA ILE A 10 -25.51 -3.60 6.27
C ILE A 10 -24.23 -2.75 6.38
N MET A 11 -24.25 -1.69 7.20
CA MET A 11 -23.07 -0.85 7.44
C MET A 11 -21.93 -1.62 8.09
N ASP A 12 -22.22 -2.50 9.03
CA ASP A 12 -21.23 -3.34 9.72
C ASP A 12 -20.59 -4.36 8.75
N TRP A 13 -21.41 -4.97 7.88
CA TRP A 13 -20.91 -5.87 6.84
C TRP A 13 -20.00 -5.15 5.84
N ILE A 14 -20.40 -3.96 5.37
CA ILE A 14 -19.59 -3.13 4.46
C ILE A 14 -18.27 -2.74 5.14
N GLY A 15 -18.31 -2.33 6.40
CA GLY A 15 -17.11 -1.99 7.18
C GLY A 15 -16.14 -3.17 7.30
N SER A 16 -16.67 -4.38 7.57
CA SER A 16 -15.88 -5.61 7.64
C SER A 16 -15.22 -5.95 6.31
N VAL A 17 -15.97 -5.89 5.20
CA VAL A 17 -15.45 -6.14 3.84
C VAL A 17 -14.36 -5.14 3.47
N ILE A 18 -14.58 -3.85 3.73
CA ILE A 18 -13.57 -2.80 3.50
C ILE A 18 -12.32 -3.08 4.33
N GLY A 19 -12.49 -3.44 5.60
CA GLY A 19 -11.37 -3.77 6.50
C GLY A 19 -10.50 -4.90 5.97
N ILE A 20 -11.11 -5.97 5.44
CA ILE A 20 -10.40 -7.10 4.83
C ILE A 20 -9.61 -6.66 3.59
N ILE A 21 -10.24 -5.86 2.71
CA ILE A 21 -9.59 -5.36 1.49
C ILE A 21 -8.40 -4.47 1.85
N VAL A 22 -8.57 -3.56 2.82
CA VAL A 22 -7.51 -2.65 3.28
C VAL A 22 -6.36 -3.43 3.91
N ALA A 23 -6.65 -4.38 4.80
CA ALA A 23 -5.62 -5.21 5.43
C ALA A 23 -4.83 -6.01 4.38
N GLY A 24 -5.52 -6.60 3.40
CA GLY A 24 -4.89 -7.30 2.28
C GLY A 24 -4.02 -6.37 1.43
N PHE A 25 -4.49 -5.15 1.17
CA PHE A 25 -3.75 -4.16 0.39
C PHE A 25 -2.48 -3.68 1.10
N ILE A 26 -2.54 -3.48 2.43
CA ILE A 26 -1.36 -3.14 3.24
C ILE A 26 -0.33 -4.26 3.15
N ILE A 27 -0.75 -5.51 3.38
CA ILE A 27 0.14 -6.68 3.27
C ILE A 27 0.73 -6.78 1.88
N PHE A 28 -0.07 -6.55 0.84
CA PHE A 28 0.36 -6.56 -0.54
C PHE A 28 1.45 -5.52 -0.80
N ILE A 29 1.28 -4.26 -0.36
CA ILE A 29 2.32 -3.22 -0.50
C ILE A 29 3.60 -3.60 0.24
N LEU A 30 3.49 -4.22 1.42
CA LEU A 30 4.67 -4.64 2.19
C LEU A 30 5.42 -5.81 1.52
N ILE A 31 4.70 -6.73 0.89
CA ILE A 31 5.29 -7.87 0.18
C ILE A 31 5.77 -7.45 -1.22
N TRP A 32 5.13 -6.47 -1.84
CA TRP A 32 5.46 -5.95 -3.18
C TRP A 32 6.97 -5.75 -3.42
N PRO A 33 7.73 -5.04 -2.54
CA PRO A 33 9.17 -4.85 -2.73
C PRO A 33 10.02 -6.12 -2.59
N LEU A 34 9.48 -7.21 -2.02
CA LEU A 34 10.16 -8.50 -1.99
C LEU A 34 10.02 -9.25 -3.33
N ILE A 35 8.91 -9.06 -4.04
CA ILE A 35 8.61 -9.74 -5.31
C ILE A 35 9.16 -8.94 -6.50
N ASP A 36 8.92 -7.63 -6.51
CA ASP A 36 9.46 -6.69 -7.48
C ASP A 36 10.23 -5.61 -6.71
N PRO A 37 11.51 -5.87 -6.36
CA PRO A 37 12.34 -4.86 -5.77
C PRO A 37 12.43 -3.72 -6.79
N THR A 38 11.73 -2.62 -6.49
CA THR A 38 11.79 -1.40 -7.31
C THR A 38 13.27 -1.14 -7.57
N PRO A 39 13.72 -1.24 -8.83
CA PRO A 39 15.14 -1.22 -9.13
C PRO A 39 15.68 0.08 -8.55
N ASP A 40 16.71 -0.08 -7.74
CA ASP A 40 17.36 0.95 -6.96
C ASP A 40 17.76 2.10 -7.90
N LYS A 41 16.84 3.05 -8.14
CA LYS A 41 17.08 4.23 -8.98
C LYS A 41 18.04 5.20 -8.31
N SER A 42 18.74 4.79 -7.25
CA SER A 42 19.88 5.52 -6.71
C SER A 42 21.00 5.68 -7.73
N SER A 43 21.01 4.93 -8.86
CA SER A 43 21.94 5.17 -9.97
C SER A 43 21.99 6.63 -10.43
N SER A 44 20.88 7.36 -10.48
CA SER A 44 20.91 8.77 -10.92
C SER A 44 21.52 9.72 -9.87
N LEU A 45 21.32 9.45 -8.58
CA LEU A 45 21.99 10.20 -7.50
C LEU A 45 23.48 9.84 -7.41
N LYS A 46 23.80 8.55 -7.51
CA LYS A 46 25.17 8.04 -7.38
C LYS A 46 26.04 8.46 -8.57
N GLU A 47 25.48 8.44 -9.78
CA GLU A 47 26.12 8.90 -11.01
C GLU A 47 26.37 10.42 -10.98
N ASN A 48 25.40 11.22 -10.50
CA ASN A 48 25.57 12.67 -10.39
C ASN A 48 26.56 13.08 -9.29
N ILE A 49 26.60 12.34 -8.17
CA ILE A 49 27.60 12.59 -7.10
C ILE A 49 29.00 12.22 -7.56
N GLN A 50 29.18 11.12 -8.31
CA GLN A 50 30.48 10.79 -8.91
C GLN A 50 30.92 11.83 -9.95
N LYS A 51 30.00 12.26 -10.83
CA LYS A 51 30.26 13.33 -11.81
C LYS A 51 30.61 14.68 -11.15
N ALA A 52 29.98 15.01 -10.01
CA ALA A 52 30.25 16.24 -9.26
C ALA A 52 31.52 16.17 -8.40
N THR A 53 31.92 14.97 -7.93
CA THR A 53 33.11 14.77 -7.08
C THR A 53 34.38 14.52 -7.90
N GLY A 54 34.27 14.36 -9.23
CA GLY A 54 35.42 14.42 -10.14
C GLY A 54 36.48 13.34 -9.89
N LYS A 55 36.08 12.10 -9.60
CA LYS A 55 36.96 10.93 -9.70
C LYS A 55 36.70 10.17 -10.98
#